data_AF-A0A9D3T7N1-F1
#
_entry.id   AF-A0A9D3T7N1-F1
#
_cell.length_a   1.000
_cell.length_b   1.000
_cell.length_c   1.000
_cell.angle_alpha   90.00
_cell.angle_beta   90.00
_cell.angle_gamma   90.00
#
_symmetry.space_group_name_H-M   'P 1'
#
loop_
_entity.id
_entity.type
_entity.pdbx_description
1 polymer ?
#
loop_
_entity_poly.entity_id
_entity_poly.type
_entity_poly.pdbx_seq_one_letter_code
_entity_poly.pdbx_strand_id
1 'polypeptide(L)'
;MFQRLRDVRNVLTERIEELGEELRSHFNIEEFSPLGMPAQDRVTVLGQVCCDSNGKLNAQSVLLEAGQDQGGRQVPLDLSELKEYSLFPGQVVVMEGMNTTGRKLVASKLCEGVPLPFHSAGMETDNMAEEGEPQMVMVACGPYTPSDSLSYDPLFDLINVIVRDRPDICILLGPFLDSKHEQIEKCQLTETFEAVFLRCVESIVEGTRGVGCQLVFVPSLRDVHHHFIYPQPRSLCLTSARRTPSV
;
A
#
# COMPACT_ATOMS: atom_id res chain seq x y z
N MET A 1 -21.29 -5.67 4.56
CA MET A 1 -20.13 -5.02 5.19
C MET A 1 -20.47 -3.54 5.34
N PHE A 2 -20.35 -2.97 6.54
CA PHE A 2 -20.74 -1.58 6.82
C PHE A 2 -19.61 -0.88 7.57
N GLN A 3 -19.41 0.41 7.29
CA GLN A 3 -18.47 1.28 8.00
C GLN A 3 -19.25 2.38 8.70
N ARG A 4 -18.85 2.76 9.92
CA ARG A 4 -19.38 3.94 10.61
C ARG A 4 -18.46 5.11 10.33
N LEU A 5 -19.03 6.25 9.96
CA LEU A 5 -18.25 7.47 9.67
C LEU A 5 -17.35 7.90 10.85
N ARG A 6 -17.81 7.66 12.09
CA ARG A 6 -17.02 7.93 13.29
C ARG A 6 -15.74 7.09 13.35
N ASP A 7 -15.82 5.82 12.97
CA ASP A 7 -14.67 4.90 13.03
C ASP A 7 -13.66 5.28 11.94
N VAL A 8 -14.14 5.61 10.72
CA VAL A 8 -13.29 6.11 9.63
C VAL A 8 -12.56 7.39 10.05
N ARG A 9 -13.30 8.35 10.62
CA ARG A 9 -12.72 9.59 11.13
C ARG A 9 -11.65 9.32 12.18
N ASN A 10 -11.91 8.43 13.15
CA ASN A 10 -10.94 8.11 14.20
C ASN A 10 -9.63 7.55 13.61
N VAL A 11 -9.70 6.62 12.65
CA VAL A 11 -8.50 6.08 11.98
C VAL A 11 -7.72 7.17 11.23
N LEU A 12 -8.41 8.12 10.59
CA LEU A 12 -7.76 9.25 9.93
C LEU A 12 -7.07 10.19 10.91
N THR A 13 -7.70 10.43 12.07
CA THR A 13 -7.13 11.22 13.17
C THR A 13 -5.90 10.55 13.77
N GLU A 14 -6.02 9.27 14.15
CA GLU A 14 -4.92 8.46 14.70
C GLU A 14 -3.71 8.47 13.75
N ARG A 15 -3.93 8.34 12.44
CA ARG A 15 -2.86 8.41 11.45
C ARG A 15 -2.11 9.74 11.43
N ILE A 16 -2.80 10.87 11.61
CA ILE A 16 -2.17 12.21 11.64
C ILE A 16 -1.36 12.35 12.93
N GLU A 17 -1.92 11.90 14.06
CA GLU A 17 -1.32 12.04 15.39
C GLU A 17 -0.10 11.13 15.58
N GLU A 18 -0.20 9.84 15.23
CA GLU A 18 0.89 8.88 15.36
C GLU A 18 2.12 9.31 14.54
N LEU A 19 1.93 9.63 13.26
CA LEU A 19 3.02 10.11 12.42
C LEU A 19 3.48 11.52 12.84
N GLY A 20 2.57 12.35 13.34
CA GLY A 20 2.87 13.68 13.87
C GLY A 20 3.85 13.63 15.04
N GLU A 21 3.64 12.74 16.00
CA GLU A 21 4.54 12.56 17.16
C GLU A 21 5.91 12.04 16.75
N GLU A 22 5.98 11.09 15.82
CA GLU A 22 7.26 10.60 15.27
C GLU A 22 8.04 11.72 14.58
N LEU A 23 7.37 12.53 13.74
CA LEU A 23 8.01 13.66 13.06
C LEU A 23 8.41 14.76 14.04
N ARG A 24 7.58 15.03 15.06
CA ARG A 24 7.86 16.00 16.12
C ARG A 24 9.13 15.65 16.87
N SER A 25 9.24 14.38 17.29
CA SER A 25 10.42 13.84 17.96
C SER A 25 11.66 13.92 17.06
N HIS A 26 11.55 13.42 15.82
CA HIS A 26 12.68 13.39 14.88
C HIS A 26 13.24 14.79 14.55
N PHE A 27 12.37 15.78 14.33
CA PHE A 27 12.77 17.14 14.01
C PHE A 27 12.97 18.06 15.23
N ASN A 28 12.86 17.53 16.45
CA ASN A 28 12.95 18.28 17.71
C ASN A 28 11.99 19.49 17.76
N ILE A 29 10.74 19.29 17.33
CA ILE A 29 9.70 20.33 17.33
C ILE A 29 9.09 20.41 18.73
N GLU A 30 9.13 21.58 19.36
CA GLU A 30 8.58 21.77 20.71
C GLU A 30 7.07 21.52 20.74
N GLU A 31 6.32 22.21 19.89
CA GLU A 31 4.86 22.11 19.79
C GLU A 31 4.38 22.49 18.38
N PHE A 32 3.28 21.86 17.92
CA PHE A 32 2.60 22.28 16.70
C PHE A 32 1.62 23.41 16.98
N SER A 33 1.68 24.46 16.17
CA SER A 33 0.72 25.55 16.23
C SER A 33 -0.64 25.14 15.64
N PRO A 34 -1.77 25.61 16.20
CA PRO A 34 -3.08 25.39 15.62
C PRO A 34 -3.20 26.01 14.22
N LEU A 35 -3.49 25.19 13.21
CA LEU A 35 -3.47 25.60 11.80
C LEU A 35 -4.36 26.81 11.48
N GLY A 36 -5.50 26.95 12.15
CA GLY A 36 -6.49 28.00 11.91
C GLY A 36 -6.29 29.28 12.74
N MET A 37 -5.28 29.34 13.59
CA MET A 37 -5.03 30.50 14.45
C MET A 37 -4.10 31.50 13.78
N PRO A 38 -4.46 32.79 13.74
CA PRO A 38 -3.56 33.82 13.24
C PRO A 38 -2.29 33.92 14.09
N ALA A 39 -1.14 33.98 13.43
CA ALA A 39 0.16 34.22 14.07
C ALA A 39 0.98 35.22 13.26
N GLN A 40 1.66 36.15 13.95
CA GLN A 40 2.56 37.12 13.29
C GLN A 40 3.93 36.50 12.98
N ASP A 41 4.37 35.58 13.83
CA ASP A 41 5.61 34.84 13.65
C ASP A 41 5.42 33.59 12.77
N ARG A 42 6.54 32.97 12.39
CA ARG A 42 6.51 31.67 11.71
C ARG A 42 5.98 30.60 12.64
N VAL A 43 5.13 29.74 12.10
CA VAL A 43 4.50 28.63 12.81
C VAL A 43 4.88 27.31 12.17
N THR A 44 5.03 26.29 13.00
CA THR A 44 5.18 24.89 12.56
C THR A 44 3.85 24.18 12.78
N VAL A 45 3.29 23.60 11.72
CA VAL A 45 1.96 22.99 11.74
C VAL A 45 2.03 21.55 11.27
N LEU A 46 1.14 20.72 11.82
CA LEU A 46 0.90 19.35 11.41
C LEU A 46 -0.48 19.27 10.73
N GLY A 47 -0.55 18.51 9.63
CA GLY A 47 -1.84 18.23 9.02
C GLY A 47 -1.75 17.23 7.86
N GLN A 48 -2.92 16.94 7.28
CA GLN A 48 -3.07 16.11 6.11
C GLN A 48 -3.37 16.96 4.87
N VAL A 49 -2.70 16.67 3.76
CA VAL A 49 -2.93 17.33 2.48
C VAL A 49 -4.29 16.90 1.92
N CYS A 50 -5.13 17.88 1.58
CA CYS A 50 -6.42 17.70 0.94
C CYS A 50 -6.55 18.52 -0.34
N CYS A 51 -7.58 18.24 -1.13
CA CYS A 51 -7.93 18.99 -2.33
C CYS A 51 -9.22 19.79 -2.08
N ASP A 52 -9.29 21.03 -2.54
CA ASP A 52 -10.50 21.86 -2.45
C ASP A 52 -11.63 21.46 -3.43
N SER A 53 -11.36 20.45 -4.27
CA SER A 53 -12.26 19.96 -5.30
C SER A 53 -12.15 18.45 -5.48
N ASN A 54 -13.12 17.87 -6.20
CA ASN A 54 -13.10 16.45 -6.57
C ASN A 54 -12.19 16.15 -7.78
N GLY A 55 -11.42 17.14 -8.24
CA GLY A 55 -10.51 17.02 -9.37
C GLY A 55 -9.11 16.55 -8.96
N LYS A 56 -8.20 16.58 -9.94
CA LYS A 56 -6.77 16.32 -9.69
C LYS A 56 -6.18 17.49 -8.89
N LEU A 57 -5.49 17.15 -7.80
CA LEU A 57 -4.73 18.12 -6.99
C LEU A 57 -3.71 18.89 -7.85
N ASN A 58 -3.66 20.20 -7.66
CA ASN A 58 -2.68 21.11 -8.26
C ASN A 58 -2.21 22.13 -7.21
N ALA A 59 -1.21 22.95 -7.54
CA ALA A 59 -0.56 23.86 -6.59
C ALA A 59 -1.50 24.94 -6.01
N GLN A 60 -2.60 25.27 -6.69
CA GLN A 60 -3.58 26.27 -6.23
C GLN A 60 -4.72 25.65 -5.43
N SER A 61 -4.91 24.33 -5.51
CA SER A 61 -6.02 23.61 -4.90
C SER A 61 -5.63 22.86 -3.61
N VAL A 62 -4.44 23.13 -3.07
CA VAL A 62 -3.92 22.42 -1.90
C VAL A 62 -4.49 23.00 -0.62
N LEU A 63 -5.14 22.14 0.16
CA LEU A 63 -5.57 22.41 1.52
C LEU A 63 -4.72 21.61 2.50
N LEU A 64 -4.53 22.14 3.70
CA LEU A 64 -4.02 21.39 4.83
C LEU A 64 -5.15 21.24 5.85
N GLU A 65 -5.46 20.01 6.24
CA GLU A 65 -6.44 19.67 7.27
C GLU A 65 -5.72 19.34 8.57
N ALA A 66 -6.05 20.06 9.64
CA ALA A 66 -5.49 19.80 10.96
C ALA A 66 -6.13 18.56 11.63
N GLY A 67 -5.44 17.99 12.60
CA GLY A 67 -6.00 16.92 13.46
C GLY A 67 -7.29 17.34 14.19
N GLN A 68 -8.03 16.37 14.71
CA GLN A 68 -9.32 16.60 15.36
C GLN A 68 -9.18 17.48 16.61
N ASP A 69 -8.10 17.32 17.37
CA ASP A 69 -7.78 18.13 18.56
C ASP A 69 -7.57 19.61 18.23
N GLN A 70 -7.24 19.92 16.98
CA GLN A 70 -7.11 21.27 16.44
C GLN A 70 -8.39 21.73 15.70
N GLY A 71 -9.51 21.03 15.93
CA GLY A 71 -10.83 21.35 15.40
C GLY A 71 -11.11 20.86 13.98
N GLY A 72 -10.23 20.03 13.38
CA GLY A 72 -10.42 19.49 12.02
C GLY A 72 -10.49 20.56 10.94
N ARG A 73 -9.88 21.73 11.18
CA ARG A 73 -9.99 22.89 10.30
C ARG A 73 -9.11 22.72 9.07
N GLN A 74 -9.64 23.11 7.92
CA GLN A 74 -8.93 23.15 6.66
C GLN A 74 -8.45 24.58 6.36
N VAL A 75 -7.20 24.71 5.94
CA VAL A 75 -6.58 25.98 5.55
C VAL A 75 -5.88 25.82 4.20
N PRO A 76 -6.17 26.67 3.20
CA PRO A 76 -5.44 26.70 1.94
C PRO A 76 -3.95 26.96 2.13
N LEU A 77 -3.13 26.27 1.36
CA LEU A 77 -1.69 26.49 1.30
C LEU A 77 -1.32 27.41 0.15
N ASP A 78 -0.44 28.38 0.43
CA ASP A 78 0.35 29.03 -0.60
C ASP A 78 1.71 28.34 -0.71
N LEU A 79 1.99 27.75 -1.86
CA LEU A 79 3.25 27.03 -2.11
C LEU A 79 4.28 27.90 -2.85
N SER A 80 3.98 29.18 -3.10
CA SER A 80 4.84 30.05 -3.91
C SER A 80 6.24 30.29 -3.34
N GLU A 81 6.41 30.14 -2.02
CA GLU A 81 7.71 30.27 -1.35
C GLU A 81 8.47 28.94 -1.21
N LEU A 82 7.84 27.80 -1.52
CA LEU A 82 8.51 26.50 -1.54
C LEU A 82 9.28 26.31 -2.84
N LYS A 83 10.60 26.12 -2.72
CA LYS A 83 11.46 25.84 -3.88
C LYS A 83 11.23 24.44 -4.45
N GLU A 84 11.06 23.47 -3.57
CA GLU A 84 10.90 22.05 -3.89
C GLU A 84 9.84 21.45 -2.96
N TYR A 85 8.92 20.69 -3.54
CA TYR A 85 7.90 19.97 -2.77
C TYR A 85 7.35 18.79 -3.57
N SER A 86 6.86 17.79 -2.84
CA SER A 86 6.06 16.69 -3.39
C SER A 86 4.87 16.49 -2.47
N LEU A 87 3.67 16.71 -3.01
CA LEU A 87 2.42 16.68 -2.26
C LEU A 87 1.40 15.76 -2.94
N PHE A 88 0.71 14.94 -2.17
CA PHE A 88 -0.40 14.11 -2.66
C PHE A 88 -1.57 14.08 -1.65
N PRO A 89 -2.83 13.93 -2.11
CA PRO A 89 -3.98 13.86 -1.21
C PRO A 89 -3.83 12.73 -0.17
N GLY A 90 -4.11 13.04 1.08
CA GLY A 90 -3.95 12.12 2.20
C GLY A 90 -2.54 12.08 2.78
N GLN A 91 -1.56 12.81 2.27
CA GLN A 91 -0.22 12.86 2.86
C GLN A 91 -0.23 13.63 4.17
N VAL A 92 0.29 13.03 5.25
CA VAL A 92 0.53 13.74 6.51
C VAL A 92 1.87 14.47 6.39
N VAL A 93 1.88 15.75 6.72
CA VAL A 93 3.03 16.63 6.54
C VAL A 93 3.21 17.54 7.74
N VAL A 94 4.47 17.92 7.98
CA VAL A 94 4.83 19.04 8.84
C VAL A 94 5.33 20.17 7.95
N MET A 95 4.78 21.36 8.15
CA MET A 95 5.15 22.55 7.38
C MET A 95 5.47 23.72 8.30
N GLU A 96 6.45 24.53 7.90
CA GLU A 96 6.71 25.83 8.52
C GLU A 96 6.26 26.94 7.58
N GLY A 97 5.60 27.95 8.11
CA GLY A 97 5.08 29.05 7.30
C GLY A 97 4.54 30.20 8.12
N MET A 98 3.90 31.13 7.43
CA MET A 98 3.20 32.26 8.06
C MET A 98 1.71 32.18 7.80
N ASN A 99 0.91 32.35 8.85
CA ASN A 99 -0.54 32.44 8.75
C ASN A 99 -1.06 33.65 9.54
N THR A 100 -0.83 34.85 9.01
CA THR A 100 -1.18 36.11 9.70
C THR A 100 -2.68 36.36 9.83
N THR A 101 -3.52 35.65 9.06
CA THR A 101 -4.97 35.83 9.02
C THR A 101 -5.75 34.66 9.60
N GLY A 102 -5.10 33.53 9.86
CA GLY A 102 -5.75 32.25 10.17
C GLY A 102 -6.44 31.59 8.96
N ARG A 103 -6.37 32.18 7.76
CA ARG A 103 -7.16 31.75 6.57
C ARG A 103 -6.33 31.18 5.44
N LYS A 104 -5.01 31.39 5.43
CA LYS A 104 -4.10 30.87 4.41
C LYS A 104 -2.71 30.74 5.02
N LEU A 105 -2.09 29.57 4.88
CA LEU A 105 -0.71 29.37 5.31
C LEU A 105 0.21 29.56 4.11
N VAL A 106 1.10 30.55 4.18
CA VAL A 106 2.19 30.68 3.22
C VAL A 106 3.32 29.76 3.65
N ALA A 107 3.46 28.63 2.97
CA ALA A 107 4.42 27.59 3.32
C ALA A 107 5.81 28.00 2.86
N SER A 108 6.75 28.02 3.80
CA SER A 108 8.14 28.40 3.56
C SER A 108 9.11 27.21 3.65
N LYS A 109 8.68 26.12 4.31
CA LYS A 109 9.42 24.86 4.40
C LYS A 109 8.45 23.69 4.57
N LEU A 110 8.76 22.60 3.88
CA LEU A 110 8.12 21.29 4.04
C LEU A 110 9.15 20.35 4.66
N CYS A 111 8.84 19.73 5.79
CA CYS A 111 9.71 18.72 6.39
C CYS A 111 9.66 17.44 5.55
N GLU A 112 10.83 16.84 5.32
CA GLU A 112 10.94 15.58 4.58
C GLU A 112 10.31 14.42 5.37
N GLY A 113 9.79 13.43 4.63
CA GLY A 113 9.27 12.21 5.24
C GLY A 113 10.39 11.39 5.86
N VAL A 114 10.15 10.88 7.07
CA VAL A 114 11.10 10.03 7.79
C VAL A 114 10.73 8.56 7.55
N PRO A 115 11.61 7.75 6.95
CA PRO A 115 11.34 6.33 6.78
C PRO A 115 11.46 5.58 8.11
N LEU A 116 10.74 4.47 8.26
CA LEU A 116 10.97 3.55 9.36
C LEU A 116 12.39 2.97 9.30
N PRO A 117 13.02 2.68 10.45
CA PRO A 117 14.31 2.01 10.45
C PRO A 117 14.22 0.64 9.77
N PHE A 118 15.32 0.24 9.12
CA PHE A 118 15.42 -1.10 8.57
C PHE A 118 15.31 -2.16 9.67
N HIS A 119 14.77 -3.32 9.34
CA HIS A 119 14.76 -4.46 10.24
C HIS A 119 16.21 -4.83 10.61
N SER A 120 16.52 -4.78 11.90
CA SER A 120 17.72 -5.40 12.45
C SER A 120 17.31 -6.77 12.96
N ALA A 121 17.78 -7.84 12.29
CA ALA A 121 17.72 -9.15 12.89
C ALA A 121 18.49 -9.05 14.22
N GLY A 122 17.83 -9.38 15.34
CA GLY A 122 18.48 -9.34 16.65
C GLY A 122 19.80 -10.08 16.57
N MET A 123 20.85 -9.52 17.18
CA MET A 123 22.15 -10.18 17.35
C MET A 123 21.98 -11.42 18.24
N GLU A 124 21.33 -12.45 17.73
CA GLU A 124 21.24 -13.78 18.31
C GLU A 124 21.96 -14.73 17.35
N THR A 125 23.28 -14.56 17.22
CA THR A 125 24.23 -15.61 16.82
C THR A 125 25.64 -15.08 16.96
N ASP A 126 26.17 -15.16 18.19
CA ASP A 126 27.59 -15.06 18.52
C ASP A 126 28.37 -16.32 18.07
N ASN A 127 27.92 -16.97 17.00
CA ASN A 127 28.57 -18.10 16.36
C ASN A 127 28.52 -17.83 14.87
N MET A 128 29.64 -17.31 14.34
CA MET A 128 30.01 -17.35 12.93
C MET A 128 28.89 -16.94 11.96
N ALA A 129 29.00 -15.73 11.40
CA ALA A 129 28.33 -15.41 10.15
C ALA A 129 28.84 -16.38 9.06
N GLU A 130 28.30 -17.60 9.04
CA GLU A 130 28.21 -18.37 7.82
C GLU A 130 27.32 -17.52 6.92
N GLU A 131 27.93 -16.92 5.89
CA GLU A 131 27.20 -16.31 4.79
C GLU A 131 26.22 -17.37 4.29
N GLY A 132 24.95 -17.25 4.69
CA GLY A 132 23.91 -18.19 4.27
C GLY A 132 23.91 -18.28 2.75
N GLU A 133 23.64 -19.47 2.22
CA GLU A 133 23.62 -19.68 0.78
C GLU A 133 22.69 -18.65 0.11
N PRO A 134 23.10 -18.08 -1.04
CA PRO A 134 22.33 -17.04 -1.71
C PRO A 134 20.94 -17.58 -2.10
N GLN A 135 19.89 -16.90 -1.63
CA GLN A 135 18.51 -17.27 -1.94
C GLN A 135 17.98 -16.52 -3.16
N MET A 136 17.34 -17.25 -4.07
CA MET A 136 16.67 -16.72 -5.24
C MET A 136 15.16 -16.53 -4.97
N VAL A 137 14.70 -15.29 -5.03
CA VAL A 137 13.28 -14.94 -4.96
C VAL A 137 12.79 -14.49 -6.33
N MET A 138 11.78 -15.18 -6.86
CA MET A 138 11.07 -14.81 -8.07
C MET A 138 9.76 -14.11 -7.74
N VAL A 139 9.41 -13.06 -8.47
CA VAL A 139 8.15 -12.32 -8.28
C VAL A 139 7.45 -12.16 -9.62
N ALA A 140 6.15 -12.48 -9.66
CA ALA A 140 5.29 -12.26 -10.82
C ALA A 140 3.93 -11.69 -10.39
N CYS A 141 3.30 -10.92 -11.27
CA CYS A 141 2.01 -10.30 -11.02
C CYS A 141 1.11 -10.49 -12.23
N GLY A 142 -0.16 -10.83 -11.99
CA GLY A 142 -1.14 -11.01 -13.06
C GLY A 142 -1.46 -9.71 -13.81
N PRO A 143 -2.24 -9.79 -14.91
CA PRO A 143 -3.00 -10.97 -15.34
C PRO A 143 -2.14 -12.10 -15.92
N TYR A 144 -2.52 -13.34 -15.67
CA TYR A 144 -1.80 -14.54 -16.14
C TYR A 144 -2.36 -15.16 -17.43
N THR A 145 -3.25 -14.45 -18.10
CA THR A 145 -3.85 -14.84 -19.38
C THR A 145 -3.96 -13.62 -20.29
N PRO A 146 -3.90 -13.77 -21.63
CA PRO A 146 -4.13 -12.68 -22.56
C PRO A 146 -5.54 -12.07 -22.41
N SER A 147 -5.76 -10.86 -22.93
CA SER A 147 -7.07 -10.21 -22.81
C SER A 147 -8.16 -10.77 -23.73
N ASP A 148 -7.75 -11.49 -24.78
CA ASP A 148 -8.64 -12.04 -25.82
C ASP A 148 -8.99 -13.52 -25.59
N SER A 149 -8.37 -14.17 -24.60
CA SER A 149 -8.51 -15.60 -24.36
C SER A 149 -8.24 -15.96 -22.90
N LEU A 150 -8.86 -17.07 -22.45
CA LEU A 150 -8.62 -17.67 -21.14
C LEU A 150 -7.71 -18.90 -21.27
N SER A 151 -6.72 -18.84 -22.16
CA SER A 151 -5.79 -19.94 -22.42
C SER A 151 -4.75 -20.11 -21.30
N TYR A 152 -4.48 -19.04 -20.55
CA TYR A 152 -3.41 -19.01 -19.54
C TYR A 152 -2.02 -19.37 -20.09
N ASP A 153 -1.76 -19.13 -21.38
CA ASP A 153 -0.43 -19.40 -21.97
C ASP A 153 0.72 -18.72 -21.20
N PRO A 154 0.62 -17.43 -20.78
CA PRO A 154 1.66 -16.79 -19.96
C PRO A 154 1.87 -17.47 -18.60
N LEU A 155 0.82 -18.09 -18.03
CA LEU A 155 0.94 -18.86 -16.79
C LEU A 155 1.78 -20.11 -17.01
N PHE A 156 1.55 -20.84 -18.09
CA PHE A 156 2.32 -22.04 -18.42
C PHE A 156 3.77 -21.71 -18.74
N ASP A 157 4.02 -20.60 -19.43
CA ASP A 157 5.39 -20.09 -19.63
C ASP A 157 6.07 -19.75 -18.31
N LEU A 158 5.36 -19.10 -17.37
CA LEU A 158 5.88 -18.81 -16.04
C LEU A 158 6.20 -20.10 -15.25
N ILE A 159 5.32 -21.11 -15.30
CA ILE A 159 5.57 -22.42 -14.69
C ILE A 159 6.86 -23.03 -15.26
N ASN A 160 7.05 -23.00 -16.58
CA ASN A 160 8.27 -23.50 -17.22
C ASN A 160 9.52 -22.75 -16.74
N VAL A 161 9.43 -21.43 -16.55
CA VAL A 161 10.52 -20.60 -16.00
C VAL A 161 10.82 -21.00 -14.55
N ILE A 162 9.81 -21.20 -13.69
CA ILE A 162 9.99 -21.66 -12.31
C ILE A 162 10.66 -23.05 -12.29
N VAL A 163 10.24 -23.96 -13.15
CA VAL A 163 10.82 -25.31 -13.24
C VAL A 163 12.27 -25.27 -13.71
N ARG A 164 12.59 -24.42 -14.69
CA ARG A 164 13.94 -24.26 -15.24
C ARG A 164 14.88 -23.63 -14.23
N ASP A 165 14.47 -22.52 -13.61
CA ASP A 165 15.35 -21.68 -12.79
C ASP A 165 15.36 -22.11 -11.31
N ARG A 166 14.37 -22.91 -10.89
CA ARG A 166 14.22 -23.47 -9.54
C ARG A 166 14.46 -22.45 -8.41
N PRO A 167 13.74 -21.30 -8.38
CA PRO A 167 13.90 -20.33 -7.31
C PRO A 167 13.50 -20.92 -5.95
N ASP A 168 14.12 -20.46 -4.87
CA ASP A 168 13.78 -20.87 -3.51
C ASP A 168 12.37 -20.42 -3.13
N ILE A 169 11.99 -19.20 -3.55
CA ILE A 169 10.67 -18.61 -3.27
C ILE A 169 10.10 -18.01 -4.54
N CYS A 170 8.80 -18.22 -4.79
CA CYS A 170 8.06 -17.53 -5.83
C CYS A 170 6.85 -16.79 -5.24
N ILE A 171 6.83 -15.46 -5.37
CA ILE A 171 5.74 -14.59 -4.93
C ILE A 171 4.86 -14.26 -6.14
N LEU A 172 3.64 -14.77 -6.14
CA LEU A 172 2.67 -14.64 -7.21
C LEU A 172 1.54 -13.71 -6.76
N LEU A 173 1.48 -12.51 -7.34
CA LEU A 173 0.44 -11.54 -7.08
C LEU A 173 -0.71 -11.70 -8.08
N GLY A 174 -1.95 -11.59 -7.62
CA GLY A 174 -3.12 -11.57 -8.50
C GLY A 174 -3.13 -10.35 -9.44
N PRO A 175 -4.12 -10.26 -10.36
CA PRO A 175 -5.26 -11.16 -10.44
C PRO A 175 -4.93 -12.49 -11.14
N PHE A 176 -5.37 -13.59 -10.52
CA PHE A 176 -5.37 -14.93 -11.12
C PHE A 176 -6.59 -15.13 -12.00
N LEU A 177 -7.74 -14.63 -11.56
CA LEU A 177 -8.95 -14.53 -12.36
C LEU A 177 -9.44 -13.08 -12.36
N ASP A 178 -9.06 -12.35 -13.42
CA ASP A 178 -9.20 -10.91 -13.49
C ASP A 178 -10.63 -10.47 -13.74
N SER A 179 -11.20 -9.72 -12.79
CA SER A 179 -12.52 -9.11 -12.87
C SER A 179 -12.66 -8.10 -14.00
N LYS A 180 -11.55 -7.67 -14.62
CA LYS A 180 -11.51 -6.80 -15.80
C LYS A 180 -11.28 -7.52 -17.12
N HIS A 181 -11.16 -8.84 -17.11
CA HIS A 181 -11.10 -9.61 -18.35
C HIS A 181 -12.49 -9.62 -19.03
N GLU A 182 -12.54 -9.42 -20.35
CA GLU A 182 -13.79 -9.20 -21.09
C GLU A 182 -14.82 -10.32 -20.88
N GLN A 183 -14.38 -11.58 -20.96
CA GLN A 183 -15.27 -12.74 -20.76
C GLN A 183 -15.79 -12.86 -19.30
N ILE A 184 -15.06 -12.29 -18.34
CA ILE A 184 -15.44 -12.29 -16.92
C ILE A 184 -16.47 -11.17 -16.66
N GLU A 185 -16.22 -9.95 -17.16
CA GLU A 185 -17.18 -8.84 -17.05
C GLU A 185 -18.51 -9.16 -17.75
N LYS A 186 -18.47 -9.89 -18.86
CA LYS A 186 -19.67 -10.32 -19.61
C LYS A 186 -20.30 -11.61 -19.09
N CYS A 187 -19.78 -12.22 -18.02
CA CYS A 187 -20.26 -13.48 -17.45
C CYS A 187 -20.41 -14.60 -18.50
N GLN A 188 -19.43 -14.76 -19.38
CA GLN A 188 -19.45 -15.72 -20.49
C GLN A 188 -18.90 -17.10 -20.12
N LEU A 189 -18.50 -17.30 -18.86
CA LEU A 189 -18.03 -18.58 -18.36
C LEU A 189 -19.18 -19.56 -18.16
N THR A 190 -18.91 -20.83 -18.42
CA THR A 190 -19.85 -21.95 -18.17
C THR A 190 -19.74 -22.54 -16.77
N GLU A 191 -18.93 -21.95 -15.91
CA GLU A 191 -18.55 -22.47 -14.60
C GLU A 191 -18.34 -21.33 -13.59
N THR A 192 -18.18 -21.66 -12.31
CA THR A 192 -18.02 -20.66 -11.26
C THR A 192 -16.63 -20.02 -11.29
N PHE A 193 -16.55 -18.75 -10.89
CA PHE A 193 -15.28 -18.05 -10.74
C PHE A 193 -14.31 -18.76 -9.79
N GLU A 194 -14.84 -19.35 -8.72
CA GLU A 194 -14.06 -20.18 -7.80
C GLU A 194 -13.42 -21.36 -8.53
N ALA A 195 -14.17 -22.11 -9.35
CA ALA A 195 -13.65 -23.27 -10.07
C ALA A 195 -12.52 -22.91 -11.05
N VAL A 196 -12.65 -21.79 -11.78
CA VAL A 196 -11.58 -21.31 -12.67
C VAL A 196 -10.33 -20.92 -11.88
N PHE A 197 -10.51 -20.19 -10.78
CA PHE A 197 -9.40 -19.81 -9.90
C PHE A 197 -8.67 -21.03 -9.34
N LEU A 198 -9.40 -22.03 -8.86
CA LEU A 198 -8.79 -23.26 -8.32
C LEU A 198 -7.98 -24.00 -9.36
N ARG A 199 -8.46 -24.12 -10.60
CA ARG A 199 -7.65 -24.72 -11.68
C ARG A 199 -6.38 -23.94 -11.99
N CYS A 200 -6.43 -22.61 -11.94
CA CYS A 200 -5.25 -21.77 -12.11
C CYS A 200 -4.21 -22.05 -11.01
N VAL A 201 -4.65 -22.07 -9.74
CA VAL A 201 -3.77 -22.40 -8.60
C VAL A 201 -3.25 -23.83 -8.66
N GLU A 202 -4.10 -24.80 -8.97
CA GLU A 202 -3.72 -26.21 -9.14
C GLU A 202 -2.68 -26.37 -10.25
N SER A 203 -2.84 -25.68 -11.39
CA SER A 203 -1.87 -25.71 -12.49
C SER A 203 -0.48 -25.24 -12.05
N ILE A 204 -0.42 -24.19 -11.22
CA ILE A 204 0.85 -23.68 -10.66
C ILE A 204 1.46 -24.69 -9.69
N VAL A 205 0.66 -25.17 -8.71
CA VAL A 205 1.13 -26.08 -7.67
C VAL A 205 1.60 -27.42 -8.25
N GLU A 206 0.84 -27.97 -9.20
CA GLU A 206 1.18 -29.21 -9.88
C GLU A 206 2.33 -29.03 -10.86
N GLY A 207 2.32 -27.94 -11.64
CA GLY A 207 3.36 -27.64 -12.63
C GLY A 207 4.74 -27.37 -12.02
N THR A 208 4.77 -26.93 -10.76
CA THR A 208 6.02 -26.67 -10.00
C THR A 208 6.31 -27.75 -8.96
N ARG A 209 5.55 -28.85 -8.96
CA ARG A 209 5.75 -29.97 -8.04
C ARG A 209 7.15 -30.57 -8.24
N GLY A 210 7.91 -30.69 -7.15
CA GLY A 210 9.26 -31.26 -7.18
C GLY A 210 10.38 -30.26 -7.52
N VAL A 211 10.05 -29.00 -7.78
CA VAL A 211 11.04 -27.91 -7.92
C VAL A 211 11.72 -27.58 -6.58
N GLY A 212 11.00 -27.74 -5.47
CA GLY A 212 11.46 -27.32 -4.14
C GLY A 212 11.21 -25.83 -3.86
N CYS A 213 10.56 -25.12 -4.78
CA CYS A 213 10.18 -23.72 -4.64
C CYS A 213 9.03 -23.53 -3.65
N GLN A 214 9.17 -22.58 -2.72
CA GLN A 214 8.08 -22.13 -1.85
C GLN A 214 7.20 -21.11 -2.58
N LEU A 215 5.93 -21.47 -2.79
CA LEU A 215 4.96 -20.58 -3.42
C LEU A 215 4.26 -19.68 -2.40
N VAL A 216 4.22 -18.37 -2.67
CA VAL A 216 3.51 -17.37 -1.88
C VAL A 216 2.51 -16.65 -2.80
N PHE A 217 1.23 -16.84 -2.54
CA PHE A 217 0.17 -16.19 -3.32
C PHE A 217 -0.34 -14.95 -2.58
N VAL A 218 -0.44 -13.84 -3.32
CA VAL A 218 -0.95 -12.56 -2.81
C VAL A 218 -2.20 -12.18 -3.60
N PRO A 219 -3.38 -12.06 -2.96
CA PRO A 219 -4.61 -11.73 -3.68
C PRO A 219 -4.59 -10.30 -4.23
N SER A 220 -5.43 -10.05 -5.24
CA SER A 220 -5.68 -8.74 -5.82
C SER A 220 -7.15 -8.35 -5.66
N LEU A 221 -7.45 -7.04 -5.58
CA LEU A 221 -8.83 -6.54 -5.63
C LEU A 221 -9.54 -6.88 -6.94
N ARG A 222 -8.77 -7.27 -7.95
CA ARG A 222 -9.28 -7.75 -9.24
C ARG A 222 -9.49 -9.26 -9.29
N ASP A 223 -9.17 -10.02 -8.24
CA ASP A 223 -9.56 -11.43 -8.17
C ASP A 223 -11.07 -11.55 -7.98
N VAL A 224 -11.81 -11.86 -9.05
CA VAL A 224 -13.28 -11.79 -9.08
C VAL A 224 -13.97 -12.76 -8.12
N HIS A 225 -13.29 -13.86 -7.75
CA HIS A 225 -13.79 -14.85 -6.80
C HIS A 225 -13.58 -14.43 -5.34
N HIS A 226 -12.71 -13.44 -5.08
CA HIS A 226 -12.22 -13.11 -3.74
C HIS A 226 -12.90 -11.89 -3.14
N HIS A 227 -12.59 -11.61 -1.87
CA HIS A 227 -13.10 -10.43 -1.20
C HIS A 227 -12.61 -9.14 -1.87
N PHE A 228 -13.53 -8.30 -2.35
CA PHE A 228 -13.24 -7.08 -3.11
C PHE A 228 -12.88 -5.83 -2.27
N ILE A 229 -12.44 -5.99 -1.01
CA ILE A 229 -12.20 -4.86 -0.09
C ILE A 229 -10.79 -4.96 0.50
N TYR A 230 -10.05 -3.86 0.44
CA TYR A 230 -8.72 -3.74 1.02
C TYR A 230 -8.80 -3.33 2.50
N PRO A 231 -7.95 -3.87 3.40
CA PRO A 231 -7.00 -4.96 3.16
C PRO A 231 -7.70 -6.30 2.95
N GLN A 232 -7.24 -7.08 1.98
CA GLN A 232 -7.86 -8.36 1.64
C GLN A 232 -7.37 -9.47 2.59
N PRO A 233 -8.25 -10.39 3.03
CA PRO A 233 -7.83 -11.58 3.74
C PRO A 233 -7.04 -12.52 2.81
N ARG A 234 -6.33 -13.49 3.39
CA ARG A 234 -5.74 -14.59 2.61
C ARG A 234 -6.84 -15.35 1.87
N SER A 235 -6.56 -15.84 0.66
CA SER A 235 -7.50 -16.72 -0.04
C SER A 235 -7.65 -18.04 0.74
N LEU A 236 -8.89 -18.41 1.05
CA LEU A 236 -9.23 -19.55 1.90
C LEU A 236 -8.73 -20.88 1.32
N CYS A 237 -8.62 -21.00 0.00
CA CYS A 237 -8.32 -22.27 -0.64
C CYS A 237 -6.83 -22.69 -0.59
N LEU A 238 -5.92 -21.77 -0.26
CA LEU A 238 -4.48 -22.08 -0.12
C LEU A 238 -4.10 -22.73 1.21
N THR A 239 -5.06 -22.95 2.11
CA THR A 239 -4.82 -23.62 3.39
C THR A 239 -4.68 -25.15 3.26
N SER A 240 -5.24 -25.76 2.21
CA SER A 240 -5.13 -27.21 1.96
C SER A 240 -3.77 -27.64 1.40
N ALA A 241 -2.97 -26.70 0.89
CA ALA A 241 -1.65 -26.97 0.31
C ALA A 241 -0.50 -27.08 1.36
N ARG A 242 -0.78 -26.87 2.66
CA ARG A 242 0.18 -27.19 3.71
C ARG A 242 0.30 -28.70 3.85
N ARG A 243 1.29 -29.28 3.17
CA ARG A 243 1.76 -30.64 3.44
C ARG A 243 2.04 -30.79 4.93
N THR A 244 1.43 -31.83 5.52
CA THR A 244 1.93 -32.52 6.71
C THR A 244 3.44 -32.80 6.54
N PRO A 245 4.27 -32.61 7.57
CA PRO A 245 5.65 -33.08 7.52
C PRO A 245 5.61 -34.61 7.36
N SER A 246 6.28 -35.11 6.31
CA SER A 246 6.57 -36.53 6.17
C SER A 246 7.42 -36.97 7.36
N VAL A 247 6.96 -38.03 8.03
CA VAL A 247 7.63 -38.77 9.11
C VAL A 247 9.01 -39.26 8.65
#